data_AF-A0A811K609-F1
#
_entry.id   AF-A0A811K609-F1
#
_cell.length_a   1.000
_cell.length_b   1.000
_cell.length_c   1.000
_cell.angle_alpha   90.00
_cell.angle_beta   90.00
_cell.angle_gamma   90.00
#
_symmetry.space_group_name_H-M   'P 1'
#
loop_
_entity.id
_entity.type
_entity.pdbx_description
1 polymer ?
#
loop_
_entity_poly.entity_id
_entity_poly.type
_entity_poly.pdbx_seq_one_letter_code
_entity_poly.pdbx_strand_id
1 'polypeptide(L)'
;MKTFLFIACLATESYSLSSDEQTAAFNYHNVKKRIVALRQQAAADGQLPTAADMLAYDYETAVEAEEARLGQQLYLETQWVCWRTEHVIWANSYLVGCGITQCPTIANLGSDYDNGFIIVCNYQTAGSYINEPVYTAGDVRSQCPSDRVCDDRLCSLDATTQLLR
;
A
#
# COMPACT_ATOMS: atom_id res chain seq x y z
N MET A 1 -28.41 2.42 6.01
CA MET A 1 -27.67 3.59 6.53
C MET A 1 -26.24 3.13 6.79
N LYS A 2 -25.26 3.59 6.00
CA LYS A 2 -23.84 3.27 6.26
C LYS A 2 -23.38 4.16 7.41
N THR A 3 -22.90 3.59 8.51
CA THR A 3 -22.29 4.38 9.59
C THR A 3 -20.86 4.68 9.19
N PHE A 4 -20.58 5.94 8.85
CA PHE A 4 -19.21 6.41 8.59
C PHE A 4 -18.50 6.54 9.94
N LEU A 5 -17.43 5.77 10.14
CA LEU A 5 -16.57 5.96 11.31
C LEU A 5 -15.50 6.98 10.92
N PHE A 6 -15.70 8.22 11.35
CA PHE A 6 -14.73 9.28 11.14
C PHE A 6 -13.56 9.06 12.10
N ILE A 7 -12.42 8.63 11.59
CA ILE A 7 -11.19 8.61 12.38
C ILE A 7 -10.49 9.93 12.17
N ALA A 8 -10.50 10.75 13.22
CA ALA A 8 -9.84 12.04 13.20
C ALA A 8 -8.73 12.07 14.23
N CYS A 9 -7.59 12.60 13.81
CA CYS A 9 -6.45 12.88 14.67
C CYS A 9 -6.32 14.39 14.81
N LEU A 10 -6.37 14.89 16.04
CA LEU A 10 -6.24 16.31 16.33
C LEU A 10 -4.76 16.76 16.43
N ALA A 11 -3.83 15.97 15.91
CA ALA A 11 -2.41 16.30 15.95
C ALA A 11 -2.07 17.39 14.94
N THR A 12 -1.24 18.34 15.34
CA THR A 12 -0.81 19.48 14.50
C THR A 12 0.46 19.20 13.70
N GLU A 13 1.13 18.07 13.95
CA GLU A 13 2.45 17.77 13.41
C GLU A 13 2.47 16.38 12.74
N SER A 14 2.78 16.38 11.45
CA SER A 14 3.11 15.19 10.67
C SER A 14 4.61 15.20 10.40
N TYR A 15 5.23 14.02 10.30
CA TYR A 15 6.65 13.89 10.00
C TYR A 15 6.88 12.98 8.80
N SER A 16 7.94 13.28 8.05
CA SER A 16 8.50 12.38 7.04
C SER A 16 9.12 11.18 7.75
N LEU A 17 8.99 9.99 7.15
CA LEU A 17 9.59 8.78 7.69
C LEU A 17 11.12 8.89 7.63
N SER A 18 11.80 8.36 8.65
CA SER A 18 13.24 8.11 8.59
C SER A 18 13.58 7.04 7.56
N SER A 19 14.85 6.92 7.13
CA SER A 19 15.27 5.91 6.15
C SER A 19 14.88 4.48 6.53
N ASP A 20 14.94 4.16 7.82
CA ASP A 20 14.61 2.84 8.35
C ASP A 20 13.09 2.60 8.29
N GLU A 21 12.29 3.63 8.58
CA GLU A 21 10.82 3.57 8.47
C GLU A 21 10.38 3.51 7.00
N GLN A 22 11.01 4.27 6.10
CA GLN A 22 10.78 4.19 4.66
C GLN A 22 11.09 2.78 4.15
N THR A 23 12.21 2.19 4.60
CA THR A 23 12.59 0.80 4.30
C THR A 23 11.56 -0.19 4.84
N ALA A 24 11.05 0.02 6.05
CA ALA A 24 10.00 -0.82 6.63
C ALA A 24 8.69 -0.73 5.83
N ALA A 25 8.29 0.47 5.42
CA ALA A 25 7.12 0.68 4.58
C ALA A 25 7.28 0.00 3.22
N PHE A 26 8.41 0.23 2.53
CA PHE A 26 8.76 -0.46 1.29
C PHE A 26 8.67 -1.99 1.43
N ASN A 27 9.30 -2.55 2.47
CA ASN A 27 9.32 -3.99 2.71
C ASN A 27 7.93 -4.55 2.98
N TYR A 28 7.12 -3.86 3.78
CA TYR A 28 5.75 -4.27 4.07
C TYR A 28 4.93 -4.42 2.77
N HIS A 29 4.98 -3.41 1.90
CA HIS A 29 4.20 -3.41 0.67
C HIS A 29 4.65 -4.50 -0.30
N ASN A 30 5.96 -4.66 -0.48
CA ASN A 30 6.51 -5.68 -1.37
C ASN A 30 6.26 -7.11 -0.84
N VAL A 31 6.31 -7.32 0.48
CA VAL A 31 5.93 -8.61 1.10
C VAL A 31 4.45 -8.92 0.82
N LYS A 32 3.55 -7.94 0.95
CA LYS A 32 2.12 -8.15 0.66
C LYS A 32 1.87 -8.54 -0.79
N LYS A 33 2.48 -7.81 -1.74
CA LYS A 33 2.40 -8.15 -3.16
C LYS A 33 2.94 -9.54 -3.46
N ARG A 34 4.05 -9.94 -2.83
CA ARG A 34 4.64 -11.26 -3.00
C ARG A 34 3.75 -12.38 -2.49
N ILE A 35 3.17 -12.22 -1.31
CA ILE A 35 2.25 -13.20 -0.72
C ILE A 35 1.07 -13.43 -1.67
N VAL A 36 0.51 -12.37 -2.24
CA VAL A 36 -0.58 -12.48 -3.23
C VAL A 36 -0.10 -13.11 -4.53
N ALA A 37 1.01 -12.63 -5.10
CA ALA A 37 1.56 -13.16 -6.34
C ALA A 37 1.82 -14.67 -6.28
N LEU A 38 2.25 -15.17 -5.12
CA LEU A 38 2.52 -16.58 -4.86
C LEU A 38 1.30 -17.39 -4.42
N ARG A 39 0.08 -16.82 -4.44
CA ARG A 39 -1.14 -17.50 -3.99
C ARG A 39 -1.09 -17.91 -2.49
N GLN A 40 -0.29 -17.21 -1.68
CA GLN A 40 -0.14 -17.49 -0.26
C GLN A 40 -1.17 -16.73 0.62
N GLN A 41 -1.93 -15.80 0.03
CA GLN A 41 -3.04 -15.11 0.70
C GLN A 41 -4.33 -15.94 0.65
N ALA A 42 -4.98 -16.15 1.79
CA ALA A 42 -6.31 -16.74 1.85
C ALA A 42 -7.36 -15.74 1.35
N ALA A 43 -8.35 -16.24 0.59
CA ALA A 43 -9.54 -15.52 0.13
C ALA A 43 -10.82 -16.17 0.68
N ALA A 44 -11.91 -15.42 0.67
CA ALA A 44 -13.20 -15.87 1.20
C ALA A 44 -13.78 -17.10 0.47
N ASP A 45 -13.42 -17.26 -0.81
CA ASP A 45 -13.84 -18.33 -1.72
C ASP A 45 -12.73 -19.36 -2.00
N GLY A 46 -11.62 -19.32 -1.26
CA GLY A 46 -10.50 -20.25 -1.39
C GLY A 46 -9.15 -19.55 -1.45
N GLN A 47 -8.38 -19.81 -2.50
CA GLN A 47 -7.07 -19.19 -2.72
C GLN A 47 -7.10 -18.37 -4.00
N LEU A 48 -6.57 -17.15 -3.91
CA LEU A 48 -6.39 -16.27 -5.06
C LEU A 48 -5.46 -16.93 -6.11
N PRO A 49 -5.68 -16.74 -7.42
CA PRO A 49 -4.74 -17.22 -8.43
C PRO A 49 -3.37 -16.53 -8.28
N THR A 50 -2.30 -17.14 -8.80
CA THR A 50 -1.00 -16.48 -8.89
C THR A 50 -1.03 -15.30 -9.84
N ALA A 51 -0.13 -14.33 -9.63
CA ALA A 51 -0.06 -13.11 -10.45
C ALA A 51 1.08 -13.17 -11.47
N ALA A 52 0.75 -12.92 -12.74
CA ALA A 52 1.69 -12.96 -13.84
C ALA A 52 2.51 -11.67 -14.00
N ASP A 53 1.99 -10.53 -13.55
CA ASP A 53 2.42 -9.17 -13.88
C ASP A 53 2.61 -8.25 -12.67
N MET A 54 2.69 -8.81 -11.46
CA MET A 54 2.77 -8.03 -10.22
C MET A 54 4.06 -7.20 -10.13
N LEU A 55 3.96 -5.88 -10.29
CA LEU A 55 5.09 -4.97 -10.14
C LEU A 55 5.51 -4.85 -8.67
N ALA A 56 6.82 -4.81 -8.41
CA ALA A 56 7.35 -4.35 -7.13
C ALA A 56 7.14 -2.84 -6.98
N TYR A 57 6.99 -2.40 -5.74
CA TYR A 57 7.08 -0.98 -5.42
C TYR A 57 8.54 -0.56 -5.26
N ASP A 58 8.86 0.62 -5.74
CA ASP A 58 9.96 1.46 -5.27
C ASP A 58 9.42 2.51 -4.29
N TYR A 59 10.28 2.98 -3.39
CA TYR A 59 9.92 4.03 -2.45
C TYR A 59 10.26 5.41 -3.01
N GLU A 60 9.33 6.35 -2.95
CA GLU A 60 9.51 7.71 -3.48
C GLU A 60 9.09 8.76 -2.45
N THR A 61 10.04 9.60 -2.05
CA THR A 61 9.81 10.69 -1.08
C THR A 61 8.88 11.76 -1.63
N ALA A 62 8.91 12.01 -2.94
CA ALA A 62 7.99 12.96 -3.56
C ALA A 62 6.51 12.51 -3.49
N VAL A 63 6.25 11.22 -3.27
CA VAL A 63 4.91 10.65 -3.06
C VAL A 63 4.47 10.72 -1.59
N GLU A 64 5.39 10.99 -0.65
CA GLU A 64 5.09 11.23 0.77
C GLU A 64 4.30 12.54 0.99
N ALA A 65 4.50 13.50 0.08
CA ALA A 65 4.10 14.89 0.24
C ALA A 65 2.66 15.12 -0.25
N GLU A 66 1.72 15.13 0.70
CA GLU A 66 0.63 16.13 0.89
C GLU A 66 -0.41 15.56 1.89
N GLU A 67 -0.58 14.23 1.93
CA GLU A 67 -1.72 13.56 2.57
C GLU A 67 -1.50 13.10 4.02
N ALA A 68 -0.27 13.19 4.57
CA ALA A 68 -0.08 12.99 6.01
C ALA A 68 -0.96 13.96 6.84
N ARG A 69 -1.25 15.14 6.28
CA ARG A 69 -2.25 16.08 6.83
C ARG A 69 -3.70 15.61 6.66
N LEU A 70 -4.03 14.91 5.58
CA LEU A 70 -5.36 14.33 5.35
C LEU A 70 -5.58 13.01 6.10
N GLY A 71 -4.51 12.42 6.67
CA GLY A 71 -4.58 11.47 7.78
C GLY A 71 -5.40 11.98 8.98
N GLN A 72 -5.55 13.30 9.13
CA GLN A 72 -6.44 13.92 10.13
C GLN A 72 -7.94 13.71 9.80
N GLN A 73 -8.26 13.32 8.56
CA GLN A 73 -9.62 13.02 8.09
C GLN A 73 -9.64 11.67 7.34
N LEU A 74 -9.13 10.62 7.97
CA LEU A 74 -9.30 9.27 7.46
C LEU A 74 -10.75 8.83 7.67
N TYR A 75 -11.50 8.80 6.57
CA TYR A 75 -12.74 8.06 6.52
C TYR A 75 -12.41 6.57 6.58
N LEU A 76 -12.50 5.96 7.77
CA LEU A 76 -12.68 4.53 7.83
C LEU A 76 -14.14 4.24 7.47
N GLU A 77 -14.43 4.22 6.17
CA GLU A 77 -15.60 3.49 5.72
C GLU A 77 -15.41 2.04 6.17
N THR A 78 -16.27 1.58 7.08
CA THR A 78 -16.38 0.20 7.55
C THR A 78 -17.01 -0.67 6.47
N GLN A 79 -16.42 -0.61 5.28
CA GLN A 79 -16.84 -1.31 4.09
C GLN A 79 -15.59 -2.00 3.54
N TRP A 80 -15.43 -3.26 3.92
CA TRP A 80 -14.59 -4.25 3.25
C TRP A 80 -13.07 -4.08 3.46
N VAL A 81 -12.50 -5.02 4.20
CA VAL A 81 -11.04 -5.26 4.27
C VAL A 81 -10.44 -5.50 2.86
N CYS A 82 -11.27 -5.79 1.86
CA CYS A 82 -10.90 -5.99 0.45
C CYS A 82 -10.42 -4.70 -0.25
N TRP A 83 -11.20 -3.61 -0.25
CA TRP A 83 -10.86 -2.40 -1.04
C TRP A 83 -9.54 -1.75 -0.59
N ARG A 84 -9.28 -1.73 0.73
CA ARG A 84 -8.01 -1.21 1.27
C ARG A 84 -6.81 -2.05 0.87
N THR A 85 -6.99 -3.37 0.79
CA THR A 85 -5.91 -4.26 0.39
C THR A 85 -5.66 -4.13 -1.11
N GLU A 86 -6.70 -3.99 -1.93
CA GLU A 86 -6.60 -3.88 -3.40
C GLU A 86 -5.65 -2.76 -3.85
N HIS A 87 -5.67 -1.59 -3.21
CA HIS A 87 -4.70 -0.51 -3.49
C HIS A 87 -3.25 -0.92 -3.22
N VAL A 88 -3.01 -1.62 -2.10
CA VAL A 88 -1.68 -2.13 -1.70
C VAL A 88 -1.18 -3.19 -2.67
N ILE A 89 -2.06 -4.01 -3.24
CA ILE A 89 -1.69 -5.16 -4.08
C ILE A 89 -1.98 -4.94 -5.57
N TRP A 90 -2.27 -3.70 -5.98
CA TRP A 90 -2.56 -3.38 -7.38
C TRP A 90 -1.31 -3.62 -8.25
N ALA A 91 -1.41 -4.51 -9.23
CA ALA A 91 -0.26 -4.97 -10.01
C ALA A 91 0.47 -3.82 -10.69
N ASN A 92 -0.26 -2.89 -11.31
CA ASN A 92 0.32 -1.79 -12.08
C ASN A 92 0.75 -0.57 -11.24
N SER A 93 0.73 -0.68 -9.91
CA SER A 93 1.22 0.38 -9.03
C SER A 93 2.66 0.08 -8.61
N TYR A 94 3.59 1.00 -8.83
CA TYR A 94 5.02 0.73 -8.67
C TYR A 94 5.79 1.78 -7.87
N LEU A 95 5.18 2.89 -7.45
CA LEU A 95 5.76 3.80 -6.46
C LEU A 95 4.86 3.90 -5.25
N VAL A 96 5.48 3.90 -4.07
CA VAL A 96 4.83 4.15 -2.79
C VAL A 96 5.59 5.22 -2.02
N GLY A 97 4.87 6.10 -1.35
CA GLY A 97 5.41 7.02 -0.35
C GLY A 97 4.48 7.08 0.83
N CYS A 98 5.01 7.04 2.05
CA CYS A 98 4.20 7.06 3.26
C CYS A 98 4.50 8.29 4.11
N GLY A 99 3.53 8.71 4.90
CA GLY A 99 3.64 9.73 5.92
C GLY A 99 3.05 9.23 7.22
N ILE A 100 3.51 9.79 8.33
CA ILE A 100 3.11 9.35 9.66
C ILE A 100 2.78 10.56 10.52
N THR A 101 1.81 10.37 11.41
CA THR A 101 1.35 11.41 12.35
C THR A 101 1.12 10.74 13.69
N GLN A 102 1.76 11.27 14.73
CA GLN A 102 1.51 10.84 16.10
C GLN A 102 0.25 11.52 16.61
N CYS A 103 -0.67 10.74 17.16
CA CYS A 103 -1.98 11.18 17.57
C CYS A 103 -2.16 10.96 19.06
N PRO A 104 -2.19 12.03 19.88
CA PRO A 104 -2.44 11.90 21.32
C PRO A 104 -3.78 11.21 21.61
N THR A 105 -4.78 11.52 20.81
CA THR A 105 -6.10 10.88 20.82
C THR A 105 -6.57 10.69 19.40
N ILE A 106 -7.10 9.51 19.11
CA ILE A 106 -7.72 9.19 17.82
C ILE A 106 -9.24 9.11 18.03
N ALA A 107 -9.97 10.08 17.48
CA ALA A 107 -11.41 10.16 17.65
C ALA A 107 -12.10 8.88 17.13
N ASN A 108 -13.13 8.45 17.85
CA ASN A 108 -13.92 7.25 17.55
C ASN A 108 -13.15 5.92 17.59
N LEU A 109 -11.91 5.94 18.09
CA LEU A 109 -11.24 4.78 18.66
C LEU A 109 -11.26 4.88 20.19
N GLY A 110 -11.28 3.74 20.89
CA GLY A 110 -11.21 3.73 22.36
C GLY A 110 -9.84 4.21 22.87
N SER A 111 -9.73 4.49 24.17
CA SER A 111 -8.50 4.98 24.81
C SER A 111 -7.29 4.04 24.68
N ASP A 112 -7.51 2.78 24.32
CA ASP A 112 -6.43 1.82 24.00
C ASP A 112 -5.56 2.25 22.81
N TYR A 113 -6.06 3.21 22.00
CA TYR A 113 -5.37 3.78 20.84
C TYR A 113 -4.81 5.19 21.09
N ASP A 114 -4.88 5.70 22.33
CA ASP A 114 -4.27 6.97 22.70
C ASP A 114 -2.74 6.92 22.56
N ASN A 115 -2.15 8.05 22.19
CA ASN A 115 -0.74 8.18 21.81
C ASN A 115 -0.32 7.25 20.64
N GLY A 116 -1.28 6.84 19.81
CA GLY A 116 -1.05 6.01 18.64
C GLY A 116 -0.43 6.77 17.46
N PHE A 117 -0.08 6.03 16.42
CA PHE A 117 0.41 6.58 15.15
C PHE A 117 -0.57 6.26 14.03
N ILE A 118 -0.82 7.25 13.18
CA ILE A 118 -1.53 7.09 11.92
C ILE A 118 -0.49 7.10 10.80
N ILE A 119 -0.46 6.04 9.99
CA ILE A 119 0.38 5.94 8.81
C ILE A 119 -0.54 5.98 7.58
N VAL A 120 -0.22 6.85 6.63
CA VAL A 120 -0.90 6.97 5.34
C VAL A 120 0.12 6.71 4.25
N CYS A 121 -0.23 5.87 3.28
CA CYS A 121 0.63 5.59 2.13
C CYS A 121 -0.12 5.95 0.85
N ASN A 122 0.58 6.65 -0.03
CA ASN A 122 0.13 7.00 -1.37
C ASN A 122 0.83 6.15 -2.40
N TYR A 123 0.13 5.95 -3.52
CA TYR A 123 0.57 5.12 -4.61
C TYR A 123 0.47 5.93 -5.91
N GLN A 124 1.55 5.99 -6.70
CA GLN A 124 1.58 6.84 -7.89
C GLN A 124 0.51 6.46 -8.92
N THR A 125 0.30 5.16 -9.14
CA THR A 125 -0.82 4.67 -9.95
C THR A 125 -1.98 4.35 -9.01
N ALA A 126 -3.06 5.13 -9.11
CA ALA A 126 -4.33 4.78 -8.49
C ALA A 126 -4.81 3.42 -9.03
N GLY A 127 -5.39 2.62 -8.14
CA GLY A 127 -5.91 1.29 -8.44
C GLY A 127 -7.32 1.10 -7.87
N SER A 128 -7.76 -0.15 -7.73
CA SER A 128 -9.11 -0.50 -7.26
C SER A 128 -10.21 0.13 -8.12
N TYR A 129 -10.01 0.17 -9.43
CA TYR A 129 -11.05 0.57 -10.37
C TYR A 129 -12.13 -0.52 -10.44
N ILE A 130 -13.39 -0.11 -10.36
CA ILE A 130 -14.54 -1.02 -10.43
C ILE A 130 -14.48 -1.81 -11.74
N ASN A 131 -14.62 -3.14 -11.65
CA ASN A 131 -14.55 -4.10 -12.76
C ASN A 131 -13.17 -4.27 -13.42
N GLU A 132 -12.10 -3.71 -12.86
CA GLU A 132 -10.74 -4.03 -13.29
C GLU A 132 -10.12 -5.09 -12.35
N PRO A 133 -9.40 -6.09 -12.90
CA PRO A 133 -8.71 -7.06 -12.07
C PRO A 133 -7.52 -6.40 -11.36
N VAL A 134 -7.29 -6.80 -10.11
CA VAL A 134 -6.15 -6.33 -9.31
C VAL A 134 -4.80 -6.67 -9.98
N TYR A 135 -4.75 -7.81 -10.68
CA TYR A 135 -3.59 -8.32 -11.40
C TYR A 135 -4.02 -9.33 -12.47
N THR A 136 -3.13 -9.63 -13.41
CA THR A 136 -3.37 -10.67 -14.41
C THR A 136 -3.06 -12.04 -13.83
N ALA A 137 -4.05 -12.94 -13.83
CA ALA A 137 -3.84 -14.31 -13.38
C ALA A 137 -2.92 -15.09 -14.33
N GLY A 138 -1.96 -15.83 -13.79
CA GLY A 138 -1.06 -16.68 -14.57
C GLY A 138 0.18 -17.10 -13.80
N ASP A 139 1.11 -17.77 -14.47
CA ASP A 139 2.37 -18.20 -13.86
C ASP A 139 3.15 -16.98 -13.35
N VAL A 140 3.71 -17.10 -12.15
CA VAL A 140 4.38 -16.01 -11.45
C VAL A 140 5.48 -15.40 -12.32
N ARG A 141 5.31 -14.11 -12.68
CA ARG A 141 6.18 -13.30 -13.56
C ARG A 141 6.18 -13.69 -15.04
N SER A 142 5.20 -14.46 -15.51
CA SER A 142 5.10 -14.80 -16.94
C SER A 142 4.78 -13.60 -17.85
N GLN A 143 4.35 -12.48 -17.27
CA GLN A 143 3.91 -11.28 -17.99
C GLN A 143 4.51 -9.99 -17.39
N CYS A 144 5.75 -10.04 -16.88
CA CYS A 144 6.44 -8.80 -16.51
C CYS A 144 6.64 -7.90 -17.74
N PRO A 145 6.46 -6.57 -17.61
CA PRO A 145 6.81 -5.62 -18.67
C PRO A 145 8.27 -5.74 -19.13
N SER A 146 8.55 -5.36 -20.37
CA SER A 146 9.88 -5.51 -20.99
C SER A 146 10.98 -4.67 -20.33
N ASP A 147 10.61 -3.62 -19.60
CA ASP A 147 11.48 -2.73 -18.84
C ASP A 147 11.58 -3.14 -17.35
N ARG A 148 11.20 -4.37 -17.02
CA ARG A 148 11.26 -4.95 -15.68
C ARG A 148 12.03 -6.26 -15.70
N VAL A 149 12.71 -6.52 -14.59
CA VAL A 149 13.39 -7.79 -14.32
C VAL A 149 12.63 -8.58 -13.28
N CYS A 150 12.90 -9.88 -13.26
CA CYS A 150 12.47 -10.71 -12.16
C CYS A 150 13.39 -10.46 -10.97
N ASP A 151 12.83 -9.91 -9.89
CA ASP A 151 13.48 -9.89 -8.59
C ASP A 151 12.49 -10.29 -7.50
N ASP A 152 12.94 -11.18 -6.61
CA ASP A 152 12.17 -11.73 -5.49
C ASP A 152 10.67 -11.99 -5.78
N ARG A 153 10.41 -12.71 -6.89
CA ARG A 153 9.08 -13.13 -7.36
C ARG A 153 8.13 -11.99 -7.81
N LEU A 154 8.63 -10.78 -7.96
CA LEU A 154 7.92 -9.61 -8.49
C LEU A 154 8.60 -9.10 -9.77
N CYS A 155 7.92 -8.19 -10.48
CA CYS A 155 8.47 -7.46 -11.61
C CYS A 155 9.07 -6.14 -11.13
N SER A 156 10.39 -6.09 -10.98
CA SER A 156 11.11 -4.94 -10.41
C SER A 156 11.85 -4.15 -11.49
N LEU A 157 12.20 -2.89 -11.22
CA LEU A 157 13.22 -2.22 -12.02
C LEU A 157 14.54 -2.99 -11.92
N ASP A 158 15.34 -2.96 -12.98
CA ASP A 158 16.73 -3.38 -12.82
C ASP A 158 17.46 -2.41 -11.88
N ALA A 159 18.46 -2.92 -11.17
CA ALA A 159 19.19 -2.15 -10.16
C ALA A 159 19.85 -0.88 -10.74
N THR A 160 20.21 -0.89 -12.03
CA THR A 160 20.79 0.27 -12.71
C THR A 160 19.76 1.38 -12.89
N THR A 161 18.54 1.03 -13.28
CA THR A 161 17.42 1.96 -13.48
C THR A 161 16.90 2.48 -12.14
N GLN A 162 16.95 1.67 -11.08
CA GLN A 162 16.57 2.07 -9.73
C GLN A 162 17.53 3.13 -9.15
N LEU A 163 18.84 3.02 -9.41
CA LEU A 163 19.87 3.98 -8.95
C LEU A 163 19.88 5.31 -9.72
N LEU A 164 19.20 5.38 -10.88
CA LEU A 164 19.12 6.59 -11.70
C LEU A 164 17.89 7.46 -11.37
N ARG A 165 17.06 7.02 -10.41
CA ARG A 165 15.87 7.72 -9.95
C ARG A 165 16.14 8.48 -8.66
#